data_AF-A0A0K0JZ66-F1
#
_entry.id   AF-A0A0K0JZ66-F1
#
_cell.length_a   1.000
_cell.length_b   1.000
_cell.length_c   1.000
_cell.angle_alpha   90.00
_cell.angle_beta   90.00
_cell.angle_gamma   90.00
#
_symmetry.space_group_name_H-M   'P 1'
#
loop_
_entity.id
_entity.type
_entity.pdbx_description
1 polymer ?
#
loop_
_entity_poly.entity_id
_entity_poly.type
_entity_poly.pdbx_seq_one_letter_code
_entity_poly.pdbx_strand_id
1 'polypeptide(L)'
;MDNNQTAEKPKNTNLVCNENIAHRKSPELFPENVPGAWDMNRTLTVAAGDFKSSRFRTELDTQDVRLVNELGQFSADQLMEYIRNLQNSAYTLGIEEAKQFSKGKFLRIFEKRSEGSR
;
A
#
# COMPACT_ATOMS: atom_id res chain seq x y z
N MET A 1 58.98 7.70 5.36
CA MET A 1 58.01 8.09 6.39
C MET A 1 56.90 8.80 5.64
N ASP A 2 55.71 8.26 5.38
CA ASP A 2 54.98 7.22 6.12
C ASP A 2 54.04 6.42 5.20
N ASN A 3 53.94 5.13 5.53
CA ASN A 3 52.91 4.20 5.09
C ASN A 3 51.52 4.74 5.45
N ASN A 4 50.62 4.87 4.48
CA ASN A 4 49.19 4.95 4.78
C ASN A 4 48.45 3.88 3.96
N GLN A 5 48.52 2.65 4.44
CA GLN A 5 47.60 1.58 4.04
C GLN A 5 46.28 1.85 4.75
N THR A 6 45.42 2.65 4.14
CA THR A 6 44.05 2.84 4.60
C THR A 6 43.28 1.55 4.34
N ALA A 7 43.12 0.77 5.42
CA ALA A 7 42.42 -0.50 5.47
C ALA A 7 41.08 -0.46 4.71
N GLU A 8 40.92 -1.38 3.76
CA GLU A 8 39.65 -1.59 3.08
C GLU A 8 38.58 -1.98 4.11
N LYS A 9 37.59 -1.10 4.28
CA LYS A 9 36.45 -1.34 5.15
C LYS A 9 35.70 -2.58 4.64
N PRO A 10 35.50 -3.62 5.47
CA PRO A 10 34.88 -4.86 5.02
C PRO A 10 33.49 -4.57 4.47
N LYS A 11 33.25 -5.02 3.22
CA LYS A 11 31.94 -5.01 2.58
C LYS A 11 31.01 -5.83 3.45
N ASN A 12 30.15 -5.19 4.23
CA ASN A 12 29.16 -5.85 5.07
C ASN A 12 28.27 -6.73 4.16
N THR A 13 28.54 -8.03 4.11
CA THR A 13 27.77 -9.04 3.38
C THR A 13 26.51 -9.48 4.10
N ASN A 14 26.18 -8.86 5.23
CA ASN A 14 24.96 -9.14 5.97
C ASN A 14 23.86 -8.18 5.53
N LEU A 15 23.11 -8.54 4.49
CA LEU A 15 21.82 -7.93 4.16
C LEU A 15 20.73 -8.50 5.09
N VAL A 16 20.94 -8.41 6.40
CA VAL A 16 19.91 -8.86 7.35
C VAL A 16 18.76 -7.87 7.28
N CYS A 17 17.62 -8.34 6.83
CA CYS A 17 16.38 -7.58 6.85
C CYS A 17 15.83 -7.62 8.29
N ASN A 18 16.10 -6.56 9.06
CA ASN A 18 15.57 -6.41 10.42
C ASN A 18 14.11 -5.87 10.45
N GLU A 19 13.37 -5.98 9.34
CA GLU A 19 12.00 -5.46 9.34
C GLU A 19 11.06 -6.38 10.15
N ASN A 20 10.36 -5.79 11.12
CA ASN A 20 9.35 -6.50 11.91
C ASN A 20 7.97 -6.27 11.28
N ILE A 21 7.48 -7.27 10.55
CA ILE A 21 6.16 -7.23 9.88
C ILE A 21 4.99 -7.57 10.80
N ALA A 22 5.22 -8.06 12.03
CA ALA A 22 4.18 -8.58 12.91
C ALA A 22 3.23 -7.51 13.47
N HIS A 23 3.57 -6.22 13.35
CA HIS A 23 2.78 -5.11 13.90
C HIS A 23 2.10 -4.23 12.84
N ARG A 24 2.11 -4.59 11.56
CA ARG A 24 1.37 -3.85 10.53
C ARG A 24 -0.14 -4.18 10.65
N LYS A 25 -0.89 -3.36 11.40
CA LYS A 25 -2.35 -3.42 11.46
C LYS A 25 -2.93 -2.91 10.14
N SER A 26 -3.19 -3.82 9.19
CA SER A 26 -3.56 -3.46 7.80
C SER A 26 -2.46 -2.62 7.11
N PRO A 27 -2.41 -2.49 5.78
CA PRO A 27 -1.37 -1.70 5.13
C PRO A 27 -1.54 -0.24 5.54
N GLU A 28 -0.65 0.26 6.40
CA GLU A 28 -0.38 1.69 6.48
C GLU A 28 0.07 2.10 5.08
N LEU A 29 -0.84 2.75 4.33
CA LEU A 29 -0.71 3.03 2.89
C LEU A 29 0.70 3.53 2.54
N PHE A 30 1.26 4.41 3.37
CA PHE A 30 2.66 4.80 3.32
C PHE A 30 3.17 5.08 4.74
N PRO A 31 4.25 4.44 5.22
CA PRO A 31 4.82 4.73 6.55
C PRO A 31 5.46 6.13 6.63
N GLU A 32 5.71 6.75 5.48
CA GLU A 32 6.29 8.10 5.39
C GLU A 32 5.20 9.16 5.42
N ASN A 33 5.30 10.11 6.35
CA ASN A 33 4.41 11.27 6.40
C ASN A 33 4.79 12.27 5.29
N VAL A 34 4.03 12.26 4.18
CA VAL A 34 4.19 13.23 3.09
C VAL A 34 3.23 14.41 3.28
N PRO A 35 3.73 15.66 3.39
CA PRO A 35 2.89 16.84 3.55
C PRO A 35 1.80 16.94 2.48
N GLY A 36 0.54 17.14 2.92
CA GLY A 36 -0.63 17.28 2.07
C GLY A 36 -1.16 15.99 1.42
N ALA A 37 -0.43 14.88 1.49
CA ALA A 37 -0.89 13.60 0.92
C ALA A 37 -2.16 13.08 1.63
N TRP A 38 -2.24 13.22 2.96
CA TRP A 38 -3.42 12.85 3.74
C TRP A 38 -4.65 13.71 3.43
N ASP A 39 -4.44 15.00 3.19
CA ASP A 39 -5.51 15.91 2.77
C ASP A 39 -6.04 15.51 1.39
N MET A 40 -5.14 15.27 0.44
CA MET A 40 -5.50 14.79 -0.89
C MET A 40 -6.23 13.44 -0.82
N ASN A 41 -5.70 12.48 -0.07
CA ASN A 41 -6.32 11.17 0.10
C ASN A 41 -7.76 11.31 0.60
N ARG A 42 -7.98 12.11 1.65
CA ARG A 42 -9.32 12.39 2.16
C ARG A 42 -10.24 13.01 1.10
N THR A 43 -9.76 14.00 0.34
CA THR A 43 -10.53 14.59 -0.76
C THR A 43 -10.90 13.56 -1.83
N LEU A 44 -9.96 12.70 -2.21
CA LEU A 44 -10.19 11.65 -3.21
C LEU A 44 -11.16 10.58 -2.69
N THR A 45 -11.02 10.13 -1.43
CA THR A 45 -11.95 9.17 -0.80
C THR A 45 -13.38 9.73 -0.71
N VAL A 46 -13.54 11.02 -0.40
CA VAL A 46 -14.85 11.69 -0.43
C VAL A 46 -15.42 11.70 -1.85
N ALA A 47 -14.61 12.02 -2.85
CA ALA A 47 -15.04 12.03 -4.25
C ALA A 47 -15.39 10.62 -4.78
N ALA A 48 -14.69 9.59 -4.34
CA ALA A 48 -14.96 8.19 -4.68
C ALA A 48 -16.28 7.67 -4.07
N GLY A 49 -16.83 8.35 -3.05
CA GLY A 49 -18.06 7.95 -2.39
C GLY A 49 -17.88 6.79 -1.41
N ASP A 50 -16.64 6.48 -1.01
CA ASP A 50 -16.30 5.33 -0.15
C ASP A 50 -16.73 5.50 1.31
N PHE A 51 -17.18 6.70 1.72
CA PHE A 51 -17.76 6.94 3.04
C PHE A 51 -19.21 6.45 3.18
N LYS A 52 -19.62 5.38 2.48
CA LYS A 52 -20.80 4.62 2.89
C LYS A 52 -20.46 3.95 4.23
N SER A 53 -20.81 4.67 5.30
CA SER A 53 -20.79 4.31 6.72
C SER A 53 -20.31 2.87 7.01
N SER A 54 -19.20 2.78 7.76
CA SER A 54 -18.55 1.59 8.36
C SER A 54 -19.45 0.78 9.32
N ARG A 55 -20.76 0.76 9.08
CA ARG A 55 -21.66 -0.21 9.67
C ARG A 55 -21.41 -1.49 8.89
N PHE A 56 -21.19 -2.61 9.58
CA PHE A 56 -21.24 -3.93 8.95
C PHE A 56 -22.51 -3.96 8.10
N ARG A 57 -22.37 -3.94 6.77
CA ARG A 57 -23.52 -3.93 5.86
C ARG A 57 -24.13 -5.32 5.99
N THR A 58 -25.17 -5.44 6.81
CA THR A 58 -25.95 -6.68 6.94
C THR A 58 -26.77 -6.96 5.69
N GLU A 59 -27.01 -5.93 4.88
CA GLU A 59 -27.69 -6.02 3.60
C GLU A 59 -26.67 -6.41 2.52
N LEU A 60 -26.78 -7.64 2.02
CA LEU A 60 -26.07 -8.09 0.83
C LEU A 60 -26.78 -7.57 -0.41
N ASP A 61 -26.04 -6.91 -1.29
CA ASP A 61 -26.59 -6.57 -2.60
C ASP A 61 -26.57 -7.78 -3.54
N THR A 62 -27.14 -7.61 -4.74
CA THR A 62 -27.23 -8.72 -5.70
C THR A 62 -25.86 -9.20 -6.21
N GLN A 63 -24.81 -8.37 -6.12
CA GLN A 63 -23.45 -8.73 -6.49
C GLN A 63 -22.79 -9.52 -5.36
N ASP A 64 -22.99 -9.09 -4.12
CA ASP A 64 -22.52 -9.81 -2.93
C ASP A 64 -23.08 -11.24 -2.87
N VAL A 65 -24.40 -11.41 -3.11
CA VAL A 65 -25.04 -12.73 -3.13
C VAL A 65 -24.48 -13.63 -4.23
N ARG A 66 -24.18 -13.07 -5.41
CA ARG A 66 -23.56 -13.83 -6.51
C ARG A 66 -22.16 -14.27 -6.14
N LEU A 67 -21.34 -13.38 -5.58
CA LEU A 67 -19.99 -13.70 -5.15
C LEU A 67 -19.98 -14.80 -4.07
N VAL A 68 -20.87 -14.72 -3.08
CA VAL A 68 -21.01 -15.77 -2.05
C VAL A 68 -21.37 -17.12 -2.67
N ASN A 69 -22.29 -17.14 -3.65
CA ASN A 69 -22.67 -18.36 -4.33
C ASN A 69 -21.52 -18.93 -5.19
N GLU A 70 -20.75 -18.08 -5.87
CA GLU A 70 -19.57 -18.49 -6.64
C GLU A 70 -18.48 -19.08 -5.73
N LEU A 71 -18.15 -18.40 -4.63
CA LEU A 71 -17.18 -18.89 -3.65
C LEU A 71 -17.65 -20.16 -2.94
N GLY A 72 -18.95 -20.31 -2.70
CA GLY A 72 -19.54 -21.51 -2.11
C GLY A 72 -19.48 -22.75 -3.00
N GLN A 73 -19.26 -22.59 -4.31
CA GLN A 73 -19.07 -23.69 -5.25
C GLN A 73 -17.62 -24.19 -5.30
N PHE A 74 -16.66 -23.46 -4.73
CA PHE A 74 -15.26 -23.83 -4.77
C PHE A 74 -14.97 -25.00 -3.82
N SER A 75 -14.11 -25.91 -4.27
CA SER A 75 -13.45 -26.86 -3.37
C SER A 75 -12.45 -26.13 -2.45
N ALA A 76 -12.01 -26.80 -1.38
CA ALA A 76 -11.01 -26.23 -0.48
C ALA A 76 -9.72 -25.82 -1.21
N ASP A 77 -9.25 -26.64 -2.17
CA ASP A 77 -8.05 -26.34 -2.95
C ASP A 77 -8.24 -25.13 -3.86
N GLN A 78 -9.42 -25.02 -4.51
CA GLN A 78 -9.77 -23.88 -5.36
C GLN A 78 -9.86 -22.59 -4.54
N LEU A 79 -10.42 -22.66 -3.33
CA LEU A 79 -10.49 -21.51 -2.43
C LEU A 79 -9.08 -21.07 -1.99
N MET A 80 -8.18 -22.01 -1.69
CA MET A 80 -6.79 -21.70 -1.36
C MET A 80 -6.04 -21.06 -2.53
N GLU A 81 -6.27 -21.54 -3.75
CA GLU A 81 -5.71 -20.94 -4.97
C GLU A 81 -6.26 -19.52 -5.19
N TYR A 82 -7.58 -19.32 -5.02
CA TYR A 82 -8.22 -18.00 -5.11
C TYR A 82 -7.62 -17.01 -4.11
N ILE A 83 -7.45 -17.42 -2.85
CA ILE A 83 -6.83 -16.59 -1.80
C ILE A 83 -5.39 -16.22 -2.17
N ARG A 84 -4.61 -17.18 -2.70
CA ARG A 84 -3.24 -16.92 -3.15
C ARG A 84 -3.20 -15.92 -4.31
N ASN A 85 -4.10 -16.05 -5.27
CA ASN A 85 -4.20 -15.13 -6.40
C ASN A 85 -4.61 -13.71 -5.94
N LEU A 86 -5.54 -13.61 -4.99
CA LEU A 86 -5.91 -12.34 -4.38
C LEU A 86 -4.72 -11.71 -3.65
N GLN A 87 -3.96 -12.49 -2.87
CA GLN A 87 -2.76 -12.02 -2.18
C GLN A 87 -1.70 -11.51 -3.16
N ASN A 88 -1.44 -12.25 -4.24
CA ASN A 88 -0.50 -11.84 -5.30
C ASN A 88 -0.95 -10.55 -5.99
N SER A 89 -2.26 -10.41 -6.22
CA SER A 89 -2.85 -9.22 -6.82
C SER A 89 -2.71 -8.01 -5.90
N ALA A 90 -3.04 -8.15 -4.62
CA ALA A 90 -2.88 -7.11 -3.62
C ALA A 90 -1.40 -6.69 -3.44
N TYR A 91 -0.47 -7.65 -3.48
CA TYR A 91 0.96 -7.36 -3.44
C TYR A 91 1.41 -6.54 -4.65
N THR A 92 1.08 -6.97 -5.87
CA THR A 92 1.43 -6.25 -7.10
C THR A 92 0.85 -4.84 -7.09
N LEU A 93 -0.43 -4.70 -6.70
CA LEU A 93 -1.10 -3.41 -6.58
C LEU A 93 -0.36 -2.50 -5.59
N GLY A 94 0.02 -3.00 -4.41
CA GLY A 94 0.77 -2.22 -3.43
C GLY A 94 2.14 -1.75 -3.95
N ILE A 95 2.84 -2.55 -4.76
CA ILE A 95 4.09 -2.13 -5.41
C ILE A 95 3.85 -1.02 -6.45
N GLU A 96 2.79 -1.13 -7.23
CA GLU A 96 2.41 -0.10 -8.21
C GLU A 96 2.00 1.21 -7.55
N GLU A 97 1.16 1.13 -6.50
CA GLU A 97 0.77 2.28 -5.69
C GLU A 97 1.98 2.98 -5.06
N ALA A 98 2.95 2.22 -4.53
CA ALA A 98 4.19 2.78 -4.00
C ALA A 98 5.02 3.53 -5.05
N LYS A 99 5.08 3.01 -6.29
CA LYS A 99 5.75 3.69 -7.40
C LYS A 99 5.02 4.98 -7.79
N GLN A 100 3.68 4.93 -7.89
CA GLN A 100 2.88 6.10 -8.24
C GLN A 100 2.95 7.17 -7.14
N PHE A 101 2.90 6.77 -5.87
CA PHE A 101 3.05 7.67 -4.74
C PHE A 101 4.42 8.36 -4.73
N SER A 102 5.49 7.59 -4.96
CA SER A 102 6.85 8.13 -5.09
C SER A 102 6.94 9.14 -6.23
N LYS A 103 6.35 8.83 -7.39
CA LYS A 103 6.25 9.77 -8.53
C LYS A 103 5.48 11.04 -8.15
N GLY A 104 4.35 10.91 -7.46
CA GLY A 104 3.57 12.03 -6.96
C GLY A 104 4.37 12.93 -6.02
N LYS A 105 5.18 12.33 -5.14
CA LYS A 105 6.09 13.04 -4.23
C LYS A 105 7.14 13.83 -5.01
N PHE A 106 7.80 13.23 -6.00
CA PHE A 106 8.76 13.92 -6.86
C PHE A 106 8.13 15.09 -7.63
N LEU A 107 6.89 14.91 -8.09
CA LEU A 107 6.13 15.93 -8.80
C LEU A 107 5.45 16.95 -7.87
N ARG A 108 5.62 16.81 -6.55
CA ARG A 108 5.05 17.68 -5.50
C ARG A 108 3.53 17.89 -5.65
N ILE A 109 2.82 16.89 -6.16
CA ILE A 109 1.38 17.01 -6.39
C ILE A 109 0.60 17.14 -5.08
N PHE A 110 1.16 16.60 -3.99
CA PHE A 110 0.58 16.64 -2.66
C PHE A 110 0.69 18.01 -1.98
N GLU A 111 1.58 18.89 -2.45
CA GLU A 111 1.75 20.22 -1.90
C GLU A 111 0.57 21.11 -2.31
N LYS A 112 0.00 21.86 -1.34
CA LYS A 112 -0.96 22.91 -1.68
C LYS A 112 -0.20 24.02 -2.40
N ARG A 113 -0.53 24.25 -3.67
CA ARG A 113 -0.07 25.44 -4.40
C ARG A 113 -0.47 26.65 -3.56
N SER A 114 0.51 27.45 -3.12
CA SER A 114 0.21 28.76 -2.58
C SER A 114 -0.44 29.57 -3.70
N GLU A 115 -1.71 29.93 -3.53
CA GLU A 115 -2.51 30.75 -4.46
C GLU A 115 -2.00 32.21 -4.53
N GLY A 116 -0.68 32.43 -4.59
CA GLY A 116 -0.06 33.74 -4.45
C GLY A 116 1.28 33.94 -5.16
N SER A 117 1.62 33.11 -6.15
CA SER A 117 2.77 33.39 -7.05
C SER A 117 2.38 33.19 -8.51
N ARG A 118 1.52 34.10 -8.98
CA ARG A 118 1.40 34.54 -10.37
C ARG A 118 1.17 36.04 -10.32
#